data_AF-A0A822IHL5-F1
#
_entry.id   AF-A0A822IHL5-F1
#
_cell.length_a   1.000
_cell.length_b   1.000
_cell.length_c   1.000
_cell.angle_alpha   90.00
_cell.angle_beta   90.00
_cell.angle_gamma   90.00
#
_symmetry.space_group_name_H-M   'P 1'
#
loop_
_entity.id
_entity.type
_entity.pdbx_description
1 polymer ?
#
loop_
_entity_poly.entity_id
_entity_poly.type
_entity_poly.pdbx_seq_one_letter_code
_entity_poly.pdbx_strand_id
1 'polypeptide(L)'
;MKILLIVGTIALITIGSGMYVNDSGTYINDSGMHVSYFTEYLGNNPSTCNNCHVMDAVYEGWYHGDHKNHAVCADCHLPHDLVPKYIVKAESGFHDITAFISGNIPDTIRAKESSQEIIQENCRRCHAQTVENIADGQMDSGRYCFNCHRTVGHGEPGISLLPYKEG
;
A
#
# COMPACT_ATOMS: atom_id res chain seq x y z
N MET A 1 8.60 -35.19 11.78
CA MET A 1 7.89 -34.51 12.89
C MET A 1 8.81 -33.99 14.01
N LYS A 2 9.94 -34.64 14.33
CA LYS A 2 10.89 -34.15 15.37
C LYS A 2 11.70 -32.90 14.98
N ILE A 3 11.96 -32.67 13.69
CA ILE A 3 12.77 -31.53 13.21
C ILE A 3 12.02 -30.19 13.40
N LEU A 4 10.70 -30.16 13.20
CA LEU A 4 9.89 -28.94 13.34
C LEU A 4 9.81 -28.44 14.80
N LEU A 5 9.80 -29.38 15.76
CA LEU A 5 9.82 -29.07 17.19
C LEU A 5 11.19 -28.56 17.63
N ILE A 6 12.30 -29.08 17.08
CA ILE A 6 13.65 -28.61 17.40
C ILE A 6 13.87 -27.18 16.88
N VAL A 7 13.39 -26.88 15.66
CA VAL A 7 13.44 -25.51 15.11
C VAL A 7 12.56 -24.55 15.92
N GLY A 8 11.36 -24.97 16.32
CA GLY A 8 10.48 -24.17 17.18
C GLY A 8 11.03 -23.90 18.58
N THR A 9 11.74 -24.88 19.17
CA THR A 9 12.34 -24.74 20.51
C THR A 9 13.63 -23.91 20.47
N ILE A 10 14.43 -24.00 19.40
CA ILE A 10 15.61 -23.15 19.20
C ILE A 10 15.21 -21.69 18.97
N ALA A 11 14.13 -21.44 18.21
CA ALA A 11 13.62 -20.08 17.98
C ALA A 11 13.13 -19.39 19.28
N LEU A 12 12.63 -20.16 20.25
CA LEU A 12 12.18 -19.66 21.55
C LEU A 12 13.33 -19.40 22.54
N ILE A 13 14.43 -20.16 22.47
CA ILE A 13 15.56 -20.03 23.42
C ILE A 13 16.43 -18.80 23.13
N THR A 14 16.41 -18.26 21.90
CA THR A 14 17.15 -17.03 21.56
C THR A 14 16.42 -15.73 21.89
N ILE A 15 15.20 -15.77 22.43
CA ILE A 15 14.40 -14.58 22.83
C ILE A 15 14.79 -14.09 24.25
N GLY A 16 16.03 -14.37 24.69
CA GLY A 16 16.44 -14.23 26.09
C GLY A 16 17.30 -13.02 26.45
N SER A 17 17.84 -12.27 25.49
CA SER A 17 18.75 -11.15 25.80
C SER A 17 19.02 -10.31 24.55
N GLY A 18 18.62 -9.02 24.58
CA GLY A 18 19.20 -8.01 23.69
C GLY A 18 18.38 -7.59 22.46
N MET A 19 17.07 -7.80 22.41
CA MET A 19 16.24 -7.20 21.36
C MET A 19 15.92 -5.74 21.70
N TYR A 20 16.49 -4.79 20.96
CA TYR A 20 16.13 -3.37 21.05
C TYR A 20 15.60 -2.88 19.70
N VAL A 21 14.48 -2.16 19.73
CA VAL A 21 13.87 -1.51 18.56
C VAL A 21 14.46 -0.11 18.48
N ASN A 22 15.12 0.23 17.37
CA ASN A 22 15.52 1.61 17.11
C ASN A 22 14.37 2.40 16.47
N ASP A 23 14.47 3.73 16.44
CA ASP A 23 13.44 4.63 15.89
C ASP A 23 13.16 4.41 14.38
N SER A 24 13.97 3.56 13.73
CA SER A 24 13.81 3.11 12.34
C SER A 24 13.04 1.79 12.23
N GLY A 25 12.53 1.25 13.34
CA GLY A 25 11.83 -0.02 13.36
C GLY A 25 12.70 -1.19 12.90
N THR A 26 13.99 -1.24 13.24
CA THR A 26 14.88 -2.37 12.92
C THR A 26 15.14 -3.23 14.15
N TYR A 27 14.98 -4.56 14.05
CA TYR A 27 15.40 -5.50 15.09
C TYR A 27 16.90 -5.76 14.98
N ILE A 28 17.62 -5.50 16.07
CA ILE A 28 19.05 -5.80 16.20
C ILE A 28 19.19 -6.81 17.34
N ASN A 29 19.82 -7.96 17.07
CA ASN A 29 20.30 -8.85 18.14
C ASN A 29 21.76 -8.52 18.47
N ASP A 30 22.25 -9.01 19.62
CA ASP A 30 23.62 -8.77 20.11
C ASP A 30 24.73 -9.25 19.12
N SER A 31 24.37 -10.05 18.11
CA SER A 31 25.24 -10.52 17.03
C SER A 31 25.22 -9.65 15.77
N GLY A 32 24.54 -8.50 15.79
CA GLY A 32 24.51 -7.54 14.68
C GLY A 32 23.71 -8.01 13.46
N MET A 33 22.85 -9.02 13.63
CA MET A 33 21.94 -9.46 12.56
C MET A 33 20.79 -8.46 12.46
N HIS A 34 20.84 -7.63 11.43
CA HIS A 34 19.74 -6.76 11.05
C HIS A 34 18.65 -7.61 10.39
N VAL A 35 17.58 -7.92 11.10
CA VAL A 35 16.37 -8.47 10.46
C VAL A 35 15.57 -7.26 9.99
N SER A 36 15.73 -6.92 8.71
CA SER A 36 14.85 -5.95 8.07
C SER A 36 13.44 -6.52 8.03
N TYR A 37 12.43 -5.70 8.36
CA TYR A 37 11.01 -6.06 8.22
C TYR A 37 10.57 -6.01 6.76
N PHE A 38 11.45 -6.44 5.85
CA PHE A 38 11.19 -6.53 4.42
C PHE A 38 9.92 -7.35 4.14
N THR A 39 9.59 -8.33 4.97
CA THR A 39 8.38 -9.13 4.88
C THR A 39 7.10 -8.31 5.02
N GLU A 40 7.12 -7.20 5.77
CA GLU A 40 5.97 -6.29 5.86
C GLU A 40 5.72 -5.59 4.52
N TYR A 41 6.79 -5.20 3.82
CA TYR A 41 6.71 -4.62 2.49
C TYR A 41 6.22 -5.60 1.44
N LEU A 42 6.26 -6.91 1.67
CA LEU A 42 5.63 -7.92 0.82
C LEU A 42 4.13 -8.09 1.10
N GLY A 43 3.67 -7.64 2.27
CA GLY A 43 2.29 -7.75 2.70
C GLY A 43 1.37 -6.67 2.12
N ASN A 44 0.18 -6.59 2.74
CA ASN A 44 -0.88 -5.63 2.40
C ASN A 44 -1.18 -4.66 3.56
N ASN A 45 -0.34 -4.61 4.61
CA ASN A 45 -0.61 -3.77 5.77
C ASN A 45 -0.58 -2.28 5.38
N PRO A 46 -1.69 -1.53 5.52
CA PRO A 46 -1.76 -0.11 5.16
C PRO A 46 -0.69 0.76 5.83
N SER A 47 -0.25 0.42 7.05
CA SER A 47 0.76 1.21 7.74
C SER A 47 2.09 1.23 6.99
N THR A 48 2.40 0.18 6.22
CA THR A 48 3.64 0.11 5.41
C THR A 48 3.64 1.14 4.28
N CYS A 49 2.47 1.50 3.75
CA CYS A 49 2.32 2.56 2.76
C CYS A 49 2.51 3.95 3.36
N ASN A 50 2.36 4.10 4.68
CA ASN A 50 2.53 5.35 5.40
C ASN A 50 3.88 5.48 6.11
N ASN A 51 4.86 4.63 5.79
CA ASN A 51 6.20 4.75 6.36
C ASN A 51 6.97 5.97 5.80
N CYS A 52 6.48 6.56 4.71
CA CYS A 52 7.03 7.77 4.11
C CYS A 52 6.01 8.91 4.25
N HIS A 53 6.42 10.03 4.85
CA HIS A 53 5.56 11.19 5.12
C HIS A 53 4.85 11.75 3.87
N VAL A 54 5.44 11.58 2.68
CA VAL A 54 4.82 11.96 1.40
C VAL A 54 3.48 11.25 1.14
N MET A 55 3.23 10.10 1.80
CA MET A 55 1.98 9.35 1.71
C MET A 55 0.99 9.67 2.83
N ASP A 56 1.33 10.51 3.82
CA ASP A 56 0.47 10.81 4.98
C ASP A 56 -0.92 11.28 4.57
N ALA A 57 -1.01 12.25 3.64
CA ALA A 57 -2.29 12.77 3.17
C ALA A 57 -3.16 11.68 2.50
N VAL A 58 -2.53 10.78 1.75
CA VAL A 58 -3.19 9.67 1.05
C VAL A 58 -3.70 8.63 2.05
N TYR A 59 -2.88 8.31 3.06
CA TYR A 59 -3.23 7.42 4.15
C TYR A 59 -4.36 7.98 5.00
N GLU A 60 -4.27 9.23 5.43
CA GLU A 60 -5.29 9.89 6.26
C GLU A 60 -6.63 10.03 5.53
N GLY A 61 -6.59 10.34 4.22
CA GLY A 61 -7.78 10.39 3.38
C GLY A 61 -8.47 9.02 3.26
N TRP A 62 -7.70 7.93 3.13
CA TRP A 62 -8.24 6.58 3.20
C TRP A 62 -8.74 6.25 4.62
N TYR A 63 -7.98 6.62 5.65
CA TYR A 63 -8.26 6.27 7.05
C TYR A 63 -9.56 6.89 7.55
N HIS A 64 -9.91 8.07 7.06
CA HIS A 64 -11.17 8.76 7.38
C HIS A 64 -12.27 8.53 6.33
N GLY A 65 -11.98 7.81 5.25
CA GLY A 65 -12.92 7.47 4.20
C GLY A 65 -13.71 6.19 4.48
N ASP A 66 -14.80 6.00 3.73
CA ASP A 66 -15.71 4.85 3.89
C ASP A 66 -15.02 3.50 3.66
N HIS A 67 -13.98 3.48 2.80
CA HIS A 67 -13.32 2.24 2.39
C HIS A 67 -12.37 1.65 3.44
N LYS A 68 -11.92 2.40 4.47
CA LYS A 68 -11.03 1.84 5.50
C LYS A 68 -11.60 0.59 6.17
N ASN A 69 -12.92 0.54 6.38
CA ASN A 69 -13.56 -0.58 7.06
C ASN A 69 -13.75 -1.81 6.17
N HIS A 70 -13.48 -1.70 4.86
CA HIS A 70 -13.79 -2.73 3.87
C HIS A 70 -12.62 -3.12 2.98
N ALA A 71 -11.62 -2.25 2.84
CA ALA A 71 -10.51 -2.42 1.91
C ALA A 71 -9.23 -1.77 2.44
N VAL A 72 -8.10 -2.40 2.17
CA VAL A 72 -6.75 -1.83 2.37
C VAL A 72 -6.20 -1.27 1.07
N CYS A 73 -5.08 -0.53 1.14
CA CYS A 73 -4.46 0.13 -0.03
C CYS A 73 -4.27 -0.84 -1.21
N ALA A 74 -3.78 -2.06 -0.92
CA ALA A 74 -3.54 -3.11 -1.90
C ALA A 74 -4.81 -3.58 -2.62
N ASP A 75 -5.98 -3.51 -1.98
CA ASP A 75 -7.24 -3.97 -2.57
C ASP A 75 -7.74 -3.03 -3.68
N CYS A 76 -7.21 -1.81 -3.74
CA CYS A 76 -7.48 -0.85 -4.82
C CYS A 76 -6.29 -0.72 -5.76
N HIS A 77 -5.06 -0.64 -5.24
CA HIS A 77 -3.88 -0.27 -6.01
C HIS A 77 -3.09 -1.44 -6.61
N LEU A 78 -3.40 -2.68 -6.23
CA LEU A 78 -2.72 -3.87 -6.78
C LEU A 78 -3.71 -4.82 -7.46
N PRO A 79 -3.29 -5.56 -8.49
CA PRO A 79 -4.10 -6.64 -9.03
C PRO A 79 -4.21 -7.78 -8.00
N HIS A 80 -5.29 -8.57 -8.12
CA HIS A 80 -5.59 -9.64 -7.16
C HIS A 80 -5.10 -11.02 -7.57
N ASP A 81 -4.59 -11.16 -8.79
CA ASP A 81 -3.88 -12.37 -9.23
C ASP A 81 -2.49 -12.45 -8.59
N LEU A 82 -2.09 -13.65 -8.16
CA LEU A 82 -0.89 -13.86 -7.35
C LEU A 82 0.38 -13.28 -8.00
N VAL A 83 0.65 -13.63 -9.25
CA VAL A 83 1.88 -13.22 -9.94
C VAL A 83 1.85 -11.73 -10.34
N PRO A 84 0.80 -11.23 -11.03
CA PRO A 84 0.70 -9.81 -11.35
C PRO A 84 0.80 -8.90 -10.12
N LYS A 85 0.24 -9.31 -8.98
CA LYS A 85 0.29 -8.54 -7.73
C LYS A 85 1.72 -8.19 -7.35
N TYR A 86 2.60 -9.20 -7.31
CA TYR A 86 3.98 -8.99 -6.88
C TYR A 86 4.84 -8.29 -7.93
N ILE A 87 4.52 -8.45 -9.23
CA ILE A 87 5.18 -7.67 -10.30
C ILE A 87 4.88 -6.19 -10.11
N VAL A 88 3.60 -5.80 -10.07
CA VAL A 88 3.20 -4.40 -9.91
C VAL A 88 3.73 -3.83 -8.60
N LYS A 89 3.66 -4.59 -7.51
CA LYS A 89 4.16 -4.16 -6.20
C LYS A 89 5.67 -3.91 -6.20
N ALA A 90 6.45 -4.75 -6.88
CA ALA A 90 7.89 -4.55 -7.04
C ALA A 90 8.21 -3.33 -7.91
N GLU A 91 7.50 -3.15 -9.03
CA GLU A 91 7.67 -1.99 -9.93
C GLU A 91 7.33 -0.67 -9.23
N SER A 92 6.19 -0.62 -8.52
CA SER A 92 5.79 0.55 -7.73
C SER A 92 6.80 0.84 -6.63
N GLY A 93 7.19 -0.17 -5.84
CA GLY A 93 8.17 0.00 -4.76
C GLY A 93 9.54 0.48 -5.27
N PHE A 94 10.00 -0.05 -6.41
CA PHE A 94 11.24 0.39 -7.06
C PHE A 94 11.17 1.84 -7.54
N HIS A 95 10.04 2.24 -8.12
CA HIS A 95 9.82 3.63 -8.55
C HIS A 95 9.82 4.60 -7.36
N ASP A 96 9.11 4.26 -6.29
CA ASP A 96 8.96 5.12 -5.12
C ASP A 96 10.28 5.31 -4.37
N ILE A 97 11.06 4.23 -4.19
CA ILE A 97 12.37 4.33 -3.55
C ILE A 97 13.37 5.09 -4.43
N THR A 98 13.28 4.96 -5.76
CA THR A 98 14.14 5.71 -6.69
C THR A 98 13.81 7.21 -6.64
N ALA A 99 12.53 7.58 -6.62
CA ALA A 99 12.09 8.96 -6.45
C ALA A 99 12.56 9.54 -5.11
N PHE A 100 12.43 8.77 -4.03
CA PHE A 100 12.88 9.17 -2.69
C PHE A 100 14.40 9.38 -2.63
N ILE A 101 15.20 8.41 -3.08
CA ILE A 101 16.68 8.49 -3.02
C ILE A 101 17.20 9.62 -3.92
N SER A 102 16.60 9.80 -5.10
CA SER A 102 17.03 10.85 -6.03
C SER A 102 16.48 12.23 -5.70
N GLY A 103 15.58 12.35 -4.72
CA GLY A 103 14.87 13.58 -4.39
C GLY A 103 13.87 14.03 -5.47
N ASN A 104 13.63 13.23 -6.51
CA ASN A 104 12.73 13.55 -7.61
C ASN A 104 11.29 13.14 -7.29
N ILE A 105 10.74 13.70 -6.23
CA ILE A 105 9.32 13.54 -5.88
C ILE A 105 8.55 14.69 -6.54
N PRO A 106 7.51 14.41 -7.35
CA PRO A 106 6.73 15.48 -7.98
C PRO A 106 5.91 16.26 -6.95
N ASP A 107 5.76 17.57 -7.17
CA ASP A 107 4.91 18.44 -6.33
C ASP A 107 3.46 17.95 -6.25
N THR A 108 3.00 17.24 -7.28
CA THR A 108 1.70 16.59 -7.29
C THR A 108 1.83 15.14 -7.72
N ILE A 109 1.47 14.23 -6.83
CA ILE A 109 1.44 12.80 -7.10
C ILE A 109 0.13 12.45 -7.79
N ARG A 110 0.23 11.82 -8.97
CA ARG A 110 -0.91 11.33 -9.75
C ARG A 110 -0.70 9.87 -10.11
N ALA A 111 -1.79 9.10 -10.07
CA ALA A 111 -1.77 7.72 -10.51
C ALA A 111 -1.45 7.65 -12.01
N LYS A 112 -0.50 6.78 -12.39
CA LYS A 112 -0.20 6.45 -13.80
C LYS A 112 -1.42 5.78 -14.43
N GLU A 113 -1.49 5.79 -15.76
CA GLU A 113 -2.57 5.15 -16.52
C GLU A 113 -2.75 3.66 -16.14
N SER A 114 -1.65 2.90 -16.06
CA SER A 114 -1.68 1.50 -15.61
C SER A 114 -2.24 1.33 -14.20
N SER A 115 -1.94 2.24 -13.27
CA SER A 115 -2.51 2.21 -11.92
C SER A 115 -4.01 2.54 -11.95
N GLN A 116 -4.43 3.47 -12.81
CA GLN A 116 -5.84 3.83 -12.98
C GLN A 116 -6.68 2.66 -13.51
N GLU A 117 -6.14 1.89 -14.45
CA GLU A 117 -6.79 0.66 -14.96
C GLU A 117 -6.95 -0.41 -13.87
N ILE A 118 -5.90 -0.64 -13.07
CA ILE A 118 -5.95 -1.57 -11.93
C ILE A 118 -7.01 -1.12 -10.91
N ILE A 119 -7.02 0.16 -10.56
CA ILE A 119 -8.01 0.73 -9.63
C ILE A 119 -9.42 0.55 -10.18
N GLN A 120 -9.65 0.85 -11.46
CA GLN A 120 -10.95 0.67 -12.10
C GLN A 120 -11.41 -0.79 -12.05
N GLU A 121 -10.52 -1.72 -12.38
CA GLU A 121 -10.83 -3.15 -12.31
C GLU A 121 -11.21 -3.57 -10.88
N ASN A 122 -10.48 -3.05 -9.89
CA ASN A 122 -10.77 -3.34 -8.48
C ASN A 122 -12.08 -2.71 -7.98
N CYS A 123 -12.45 -1.51 -8.48
CA CYS A 123 -13.79 -0.96 -8.26
C CYS A 123 -14.85 -1.92 -8.78
N ARG A 124 -14.72 -2.39 -10.03
CA ARG A 124 -15.67 -3.31 -10.65
C ARG A 124 -15.72 -4.66 -9.94
N ARG A 125 -14.59 -5.18 -9.49
CA ARG A 125 -14.50 -6.46 -8.77
C ARG A 125 -15.36 -6.48 -7.51
N CYS A 126 -15.30 -5.43 -6.70
CA CYS A 126 -16.08 -5.34 -5.46
C CYS A 126 -17.52 -4.87 -5.69
N HIS A 127 -17.75 -4.02 -6.69
CA HIS A 127 -19.07 -3.46 -7.01
C HIS A 127 -19.77 -4.16 -8.18
N ALA A 128 -19.37 -5.39 -8.54
CA ALA A 128 -19.85 -6.10 -9.72
C ALA A 128 -21.37 -6.13 -9.80
N GLN A 129 -22.03 -6.53 -8.70
CA GLN A 129 -23.50 -6.58 -8.63
C GLN A 129 -24.17 -5.22 -8.81
N THR A 130 -23.60 -4.14 -8.26
CA THR A 130 -24.14 -2.78 -8.44
C THR A 130 -23.97 -2.33 -9.89
N VAL A 131 -22.82 -2.61 -10.50
CA VAL A 131 -22.49 -2.20 -11.87
C VAL A 131 -23.30 -3.00 -12.89
N GLU A 132 -23.47 -4.32 -12.71
CA GLU A 132 -24.27 -5.20 -13.58
C GLU A 132 -25.73 -4.72 -13.72
N ASN A 133 -26.29 -4.11 -12.68
CA ASN A 133 -27.68 -3.63 -12.67
C ASN A 133 -27.86 -2.22 -13.27
N ILE A 134 -26.78 -1.47 -13.50
CA ILE A 134 -26.81 -0.08 -14.00
C ILE A 134 -26.34 -0.02 -15.44
N ALA A 135 -25.37 -0.87 -15.81
CA ALA A 135 -24.85 -0.94 -17.16
C ALA A 135 -25.77 -1.82 -18.01
N ASP A 136 -26.71 -1.22 -18.73
CA ASP A 136 -27.40 -1.82 -19.90
C ASP A 136 -26.38 -2.11 -21.05
N GLY A 137 -25.30 -2.83 -20.75
CA GLY A 137 -24.20 -3.16 -21.67
C GLY A 137 -23.15 -2.06 -21.89
N GLN A 138 -23.31 -0.86 -21.32
CA GLN A 138 -22.35 0.26 -21.50
C GLN A 138 -21.35 0.34 -20.33
N MET A 139 -20.54 -0.72 -20.13
CA MET A 139 -19.44 -0.70 -19.15
C MET A 139 -18.22 0.11 -19.61
N ASP A 140 -18.25 0.62 -20.84
CA ASP A 140 -17.13 1.29 -21.52
C ASP A 140 -17.51 2.70 -21.99
N SER A 141 -17.93 3.55 -21.06
CA SER A 141 -18.17 4.97 -21.36
C SER A 141 -16.87 5.78 -21.49
N GLY A 142 -15.70 5.12 -21.49
CA GLY A 142 -14.38 5.76 -21.42
C GLY A 142 -14.12 6.58 -20.15
N ARG A 143 -14.85 6.32 -19.06
CA ARG A 143 -14.69 7.03 -17.76
C ARG A 143 -14.47 6.05 -16.63
N TYR A 144 -13.61 6.43 -15.70
CA TYR A 144 -13.36 5.68 -14.48
C TYR A 144 -14.36 6.04 -13.37
N CYS A 145 -14.64 5.08 -12.49
CA CYS A 145 -15.56 5.24 -11.35
C CYS A 145 -15.18 6.47 -10.51
N PHE A 146 -13.89 6.65 -10.26
CA PHE A 146 -13.33 7.76 -9.47
C PHE A 146 -13.36 9.12 -10.20
N ASN A 147 -13.76 9.19 -11.48
CA ASN A 147 -14.02 10.49 -12.12
C ASN A 147 -15.30 11.14 -11.59
N CYS A 148 -16.30 10.35 -11.20
CA CYS A 148 -17.53 10.83 -10.56
C CYS A 148 -17.46 10.67 -9.05
N HIS A 149 -16.96 9.54 -8.55
CA HIS A 149 -16.78 9.24 -7.13
C HIS A 149 -15.44 9.77 -6.60
N ARG A 150 -15.27 11.09 -6.67
CA ARG A 150 -13.96 11.76 -6.50
C ARG A 150 -13.34 11.62 -5.11
N THR A 151 -14.14 11.35 -4.08
CA THR A 151 -13.71 11.31 -2.68
C THR A 151 -13.46 9.90 -2.14
N VAL A 152 -13.73 8.87 -2.95
CA VAL A 152 -13.75 7.46 -2.50
C VAL A 152 -12.40 6.96 -1.98
N GLY A 153 -11.29 7.40 -2.61
CA GLY A 153 -9.96 6.91 -2.27
C GLY A 153 -9.31 7.67 -1.12
N HIS A 154 -9.15 8.99 -1.28
CA HIS A 154 -8.24 9.78 -0.45
C HIS A 154 -8.83 11.15 -0.03
N GLY A 155 -10.16 11.26 0.09
CA GLY A 155 -10.82 12.53 0.41
C GLY A 155 -10.82 13.53 -0.74
N GLU A 156 -10.98 14.82 -0.45
CA GLU A 156 -11.13 15.82 -1.51
C GLU A 156 -9.82 16.12 -2.24
N PRO A 157 -9.81 16.12 -3.60
CA PRO A 157 -8.62 16.46 -4.37
C PRO A 157 -8.12 17.87 -4.05
N GLY A 158 -6.84 18.00 -3.71
CA GLY A 158 -6.18 19.29 -3.49
C GLY A 158 -6.11 19.74 -2.02
N ILE A 159 -6.62 18.96 -1.06
CA ILE A 159 -6.40 19.20 0.37
C ILE A 159 -5.18 18.40 0.83
N SER A 160 -3.99 18.76 0.31
CA SER A 160 -2.75 18.35 0.96
C SER A 160 -2.64 19.08 2.29
N LEU A 161 -2.90 18.40 3.40
CA LEU A 161 -2.67 18.91 4.76
C LEU A 161 -1.17 18.92 5.14
N LEU A 162 -0.28 18.45 4.26
CA LEU A 162 1.15 18.49 4.49
C LEU A 162 1.69 19.92 4.31
N PRO A 163 2.58 20.39 5.20
CA PRO A 163 3.11 21.74 5.18
C PRO A 163 4.26 21.85 4.17
N TYR A 164 3.98 21.72 2.87
CA TYR A 164 4.91 22.25 1.89
C TYR A 164 4.57 23.73 1.69
N LYS A 165 5.28 24.58 2.42
CA LYS A 165 5.32 26.01 2.12
C LYS A 165 5.88 26.15 0.71
N GLU A 166 5.07 26.67 -0.19
CA GLU A 166 5.55 27.26 -1.43
C GLU A 166 6.58 28.35 -1.05
N GLY A 167 7.82 28.14 -1.46
CA GLY A 167 8.93 29.09 -1.36
C GLY A 167 9.39 29.49 -2.75
#